data_AF-A0A3E0DA44-F1
#
_entry.id   AF-A0A3E0DA44-F1
#
_cell.length_a   1.000
_cell.length_b   1.000
_cell.length_c   1.000
_cell.angle_alpha   90.00
_cell.angle_beta   90.00
_cell.angle_gamma   90.00
#
_symmetry.space_group_name_H-M   'P 1'
#
loop_
_entity.id
_entity.type
_entity.pdbx_description
1 polymer ?
#
loop_
_entity_poly.entity_id
_entity_poly.type
_entity_poly.pdbx_seq_one_letter_code
_entity_poly.pdbx_strand_id
1 'polypeptide(L)'
;MNKIKQPIFYLQWTLIVFSIVAFILATIEGFKMSLDLSSNGFQEYLKMFTPYSILFAATFVVLTTHLAIERLGLMNDANNNAFKASNRTIWIQTTKEFLSELKEENPLMLKELSKQLLVIHDYLFEKQYKILSENDTKELFDKFFKNRVQFYEEMNTKYMNIALYRDNRQSYSWDGFRYLIMVMVNADECYPKFILDLRELYQQEVLTFNSSCIDPQAFEFAHKEYIQRKLKGTNLK
;
A
#
# COMPACT_ATOMS: atom_id res chain seq x y z
N MET A 1 0.97 -1.45 -22.10
CA MET A 1 -0.14 -0.55 -22.50
C MET A 1 0.32 0.69 -23.27
N ASN A 2 1.33 1.43 -22.78
CA ASN A 2 1.80 2.67 -23.45
C ASN A 2 2.32 2.47 -24.89
N LYS A 3 2.96 1.32 -25.19
CA LYS A 3 3.47 1.00 -26.54
C LYS A 3 2.37 0.88 -27.61
N ILE A 4 1.12 0.62 -27.22
CA ILE A 4 -0.03 0.47 -28.14
C ILE A 4 -0.90 1.74 -28.12
N LYS A 5 -1.01 2.43 -26.97
CA LYS A 5 -1.78 3.68 -26.85
C LYS A 5 -1.25 4.80 -27.75
N GLN A 6 0.06 5.02 -27.79
CA GLN A 6 0.65 6.11 -28.56
C GLN A 6 0.38 6.01 -30.08
N PRO A 7 0.66 4.88 -30.77
CA PRO A 7 0.38 4.80 -32.20
C PRO A 7 -1.11 4.92 -32.53
N ILE A 8 -2.01 4.36 -31.70
CA ILE A 8 -3.46 4.49 -31.90
C ILE A 8 -3.91 5.94 -31.73
N PHE A 9 -3.34 6.68 -30.77
CA PHE A 9 -3.64 8.10 -30.56
C PHE A 9 -3.24 8.95 -31.78
N TYR A 10 -2.04 8.76 -32.33
CA TYR A 10 -1.62 9.50 -33.53
C TYR A 10 -2.44 9.11 -34.76
N LEU A 11 -2.74 7.82 -34.92
CA LEU A 11 -3.58 7.32 -36.01
C LEU A 11 -5.00 7.91 -35.92
N GLN A 12 -5.58 7.98 -34.72
CA GLN A 12 -6.88 8.61 -34.47
C GLN A 12 -6.89 10.06 -34.96
N TRP A 13 -5.93 10.88 -34.53
CA TRP A 13 -5.87 12.28 -34.93
C TRP A 13 -5.67 12.45 -36.43
N THR A 14 -4.83 11.62 -37.03
CA THR A 14 -4.60 11.63 -38.48
C THR A 14 -5.88 11.31 -39.24
N LEU A 15 -6.62 10.29 -38.82
CA LEU A 15 -7.89 9.88 -39.42
C LEU A 15 -8.98 10.94 -39.22
N ILE A 16 -9.06 11.57 -38.05
CA ILE A 16 -9.99 12.70 -37.80
C ILE A 16 -9.70 13.83 -38.77
N VAL A 17 -8.43 14.23 -38.93
CA VAL A 17 -8.03 15.31 -39.85
C VAL A 17 -8.41 14.95 -41.28
N PHE A 18 -8.12 13.73 -41.73
CA PHE A 18 -8.50 13.30 -43.08
C PHE A 18 -10.02 13.22 -43.25
N SER A 19 -10.78 12.77 -42.25
CA SER A 19 -12.24 12.78 -42.28
C SER A 19 -12.81 14.19 -42.35
N ILE A 20 -12.23 15.17 -41.66
CA ILE A 20 -12.63 16.58 -41.76
C ILE A 20 -12.35 17.12 -43.17
N VAL A 21 -11.18 16.84 -43.73
CA VAL A 21 -10.84 17.26 -45.10
C VAL A 21 -11.80 16.62 -46.11
N ALA A 22 -12.04 15.31 -46.00
CA ALA A 22 -12.97 14.58 -46.85
C ALA A 22 -14.41 15.12 -46.74
N PHE A 23 -14.84 15.48 -45.52
CA PHE A 23 -16.13 16.12 -45.29
C PHE A 23 -16.22 17.46 -46.03
N ILE A 24 -15.22 18.33 -45.88
CA ILE A 24 -15.16 19.62 -46.58
C ILE A 24 -15.22 19.43 -48.10
N LEU A 25 -14.43 18.49 -48.65
CA LEU A 25 -14.40 18.21 -50.09
C LEU A 25 -15.76 17.72 -50.61
N ALA A 26 -16.38 16.76 -49.93
CA ALA A 26 -17.71 16.26 -50.29
C ALA A 26 -18.78 17.35 -50.22
N THR A 27 -18.71 18.23 -49.22
CA THR A 27 -19.62 19.37 -49.08
C THR A 27 -19.42 20.42 -50.16
N ILE A 28 -18.18 20.76 -50.53
CA ILE A 28 -17.89 21.67 -51.65
C ILE A 28 -18.45 21.11 -52.97
N GLU A 29 -18.29 19.82 -53.21
CA GLU A 29 -18.83 19.18 -54.42
C GLU A 29 -20.36 19.17 -54.41
N GLY A 30 -20.98 18.95 -53.25
CA GLY A 30 -22.42 19.06 -53.06
C GLY A 30 -22.96 20.46 -53.37
N PHE A 31 -22.26 21.53 -52.98
CA PHE A 31 -22.68 22.91 -53.27
C PHE A 31 -22.58 23.30 -54.75
N LYS A 32 -21.79 22.59 -55.55
CA LYS A 32 -21.76 22.80 -57.02
C LYS A 32 -22.98 22.23 -57.72
N MET A 33 -23.72 21.33 -57.06
CA MET A 33 -24.99 20.80 -57.57
C MET A 33 -26.15 21.66 -57.07
N SER A 34 -27.18 21.80 -57.91
CA SER A 34 -28.47 22.38 -57.51
C SER A 34 -29.19 21.41 -56.59
N LEU A 35 -28.79 21.39 -55.31
CA LEU A 35 -29.40 20.54 -54.29
C LEU A 35 -30.84 20.98 -54.06
N ASP A 36 -31.78 20.09 -54.36
CA ASP A 36 -33.18 20.27 -54.00
C ASP A 36 -33.40 19.88 -52.53
N LEU A 37 -34.22 20.66 -51.80
CA LEU A 37 -34.57 20.38 -50.39
C LEU A 37 -35.66 19.30 -50.30
N SER A 38 -35.48 18.21 -51.04
CA SER A 38 -36.35 17.04 -51.06
C SER A 38 -35.61 15.80 -50.55
N SER A 39 -36.35 14.75 -50.21
CA SER A 39 -35.76 13.46 -49.77
C SER A 39 -34.75 12.92 -50.78
N ASN A 40 -35.02 13.12 -52.08
CA ASN A 40 -34.11 12.71 -53.16
C ASN A 40 -32.84 13.55 -53.17
N GLY A 41 -32.95 14.87 -52.99
CA GLY A 41 -31.78 15.76 -52.90
C GLY A 41 -30.90 15.45 -51.67
N PHE A 42 -31.48 15.03 -50.54
CA PHE A 42 -30.71 14.55 -49.40
C PHE A 42 -29.96 13.24 -49.68
N GLN A 43 -30.57 12.30 -50.41
CA GLN A 43 -29.88 11.06 -50.82
C GLN A 43 -28.74 11.34 -51.80
N GLU A 44 -28.94 12.28 -52.74
CA GLU A 44 -27.89 12.71 -53.66
C GLU A 44 -26.74 13.42 -52.94
N TYR A 45 -27.05 14.24 -51.93
CA TYR A 45 -26.04 14.82 -51.04
C TYR A 45 -25.25 13.73 -50.30
N LEU A 46 -25.92 12.71 -49.74
CA LEU A 46 -25.25 11.60 -49.07
C LEU A 46 -24.35 10.80 -50.03
N LYS A 47 -24.72 10.68 -51.32
CA LYS A 47 -23.88 10.00 -52.31
C LYS A 47 -22.51 10.67 -52.47
N MET A 48 -22.37 11.97 -52.20
CA MET A 48 -21.09 12.69 -52.23
C MET A 48 -20.09 12.17 -51.19
N PHE A 49 -20.57 11.53 -50.12
CA PHE A 49 -19.72 10.96 -49.08
C PHE A 49 -19.31 9.51 -49.35
N THR A 50 -19.94 8.84 -50.33
CA THR A 50 -19.67 7.43 -50.69
C THR A 50 -18.18 7.14 -50.95
N PRO A 51 -17.44 7.98 -51.70
CA PRO A 51 -16.02 7.76 -51.97
C PRO A 51 -15.16 7.75 -50.70
N TYR A 52 -15.62 8.40 -49.63
CA TYR A 52 -14.93 8.53 -48.35
C TYR A 52 -15.48 7.60 -47.26
N SER A 53 -16.44 6.72 -47.59
CA SER A 53 -17.12 5.83 -46.64
C SER A 53 -16.14 4.98 -45.81
N ILE A 54 -15.10 4.43 -46.44
CA ILE A 54 -14.06 3.63 -45.77
C ILE A 54 -13.28 4.48 -44.76
N LEU A 55 -12.97 5.73 -45.10
CA LEU A 55 -12.25 6.65 -44.22
C LEU A 55 -13.08 6.99 -42.98
N PHE A 56 -14.37 7.28 -43.14
CA PHE A 56 -15.27 7.51 -42.01
C PHE A 56 -15.44 6.27 -41.13
N ALA A 57 -15.61 5.09 -41.74
CA ALA A 57 -15.69 3.83 -41.01
C ALA A 57 -14.41 3.54 -40.22
N ALA A 58 -13.24 3.70 -40.84
CA ALA A 58 -11.95 3.53 -40.18
C ALA A 58 -11.77 4.51 -39.01
N THR A 59 -12.15 5.77 -39.19
CA THR A 59 -12.11 6.80 -38.15
C THR A 59 -12.97 6.43 -36.95
N PHE A 60 -14.19 5.96 -37.20
CA PHE A 60 -15.10 5.49 -36.14
C PHE A 60 -14.55 4.28 -35.39
N VAL A 61 -14.02 3.28 -36.11
CA VAL A 61 -13.42 2.08 -35.51
C VAL A 61 -12.21 2.44 -34.65
N VAL A 62 -11.33 3.32 -35.12
CA VAL A 62 -10.15 3.72 -34.35
C VAL A 62 -10.53 4.54 -33.11
N LEU A 63 -11.50 5.46 -33.22
CA LEU A 63 -12.04 6.22 -32.09
C LEU A 63 -12.63 5.32 -31.00
N THR A 64 -13.51 4.40 -31.39
CA THR A 64 -14.15 3.46 -30.47
C THR A 64 -13.13 2.54 -29.81
N THR A 65 -12.14 2.07 -30.57
CA THR A 65 -11.03 1.25 -30.05
C THR A 65 -10.19 2.02 -29.03
N HIS A 66 -9.85 3.28 -29.31
CA HIS A 66 -9.09 4.11 -28.38
C HIS A 66 -9.83 4.29 -27.05
N LEU A 67 -11.10 4.67 -27.10
CA LEU A 67 -11.94 4.83 -25.90
C LEU A 67 -12.09 3.51 -25.14
N ALA A 68 -12.24 2.38 -25.82
CA ALA A 68 -12.29 1.06 -25.19
C ALA A 68 -10.99 0.75 -24.43
N ILE A 69 -9.83 1.01 -25.02
CA ILE A 69 -8.52 0.81 -24.36
C ILE A 69 -8.37 1.72 -23.15
N GLU A 70 -8.80 2.99 -23.23
CA GLU A 70 -8.78 3.89 -22.08
C GLU A 70 -9.67 3.40 -20.94
N ARG A 71 -10.90 2.97 -21.26
CA ARG A 71 -11.84 2.42 -20.28
C ARG A 71 -11.29 1.16 -19.62
N LEU A 72 -10.68 0.24 -20.39
CA LEU A 72 -10.02 -0.94 -19.84
C LEU A 72 -8.89 -0.58 -18.87
N GLY A 73 -8.11 0.46 -19.18
CA GLY A 73 -7.09 0.97 -18.27
C GLY A 73 -7.68 1.49 -16.96
N LEU A 74 -8.71 2.33 -17.05
CA LEU A 74 -9.40 2.84 -15.86
C LEU A 74 -10.04 1.73 -15.03
N MET A 75 -10.62 0.71 -15.67
CA MET A 75 -11.18 -0.46 -14.99
C MET A 75 -10.10 -1.28 -14.28
N ASN A 76 -8.93 -1.46 -14.89
CA ASN A 76 -7.81 -2.15 -14.27
C ASN A 76 -7.28 -1.39 -13.04
N ASP A 77 -7.13 -0.08 -13.14
CA ASP A 77 -6.69 0.75 -12.01
C ASP A 77 -7.73 0.76 -10.88
N ALA A 78 -9.02 0.86 -11.22
CA ALA A 78 -10.10 0.75 -10.26
C ALA A 78 -10.13 -0.63 -9.57
N ASN A 79 -9.90 -1.70 -10.32
CA ASN A 79 -9.84 -3.05 -9.78
C ASN A 79 -8.64 -3.25 -8.83
N ASN A 80 -7.46 -2.74 -9.21
CA ASN A 80 -6.27 -2.76 -8.34
C ASN A 80 -6.50 -1.98 -7.05
N ASN A 81 -7.14 -0.80 -7.14
CA ASN A 81 -7.49 -0.01 -5.96
C ASN A 81 -8.52 -0.71 -5.07
N ALA A 82 -9.53 -1.34 -5.67
CA ALA A 82 -10.53 -2.13 -4.95
C ALA A 82 -9.88 -3.34 -4.25
N PHE A 83 -8.98 -4.05 -4.94
CA PHE A 83 -8.22 -5.16 -4.38
C PHE A 83 -7.34 -4.71 -3.21
N LYS A 84 -6.61 -3.60 -3.36
CA LYS A 84 -5.82 -3.00 -2.27
C LYS A 84 -6.70 -2.61 -1.08
N ALA A 85 -7.85 -1.99 -1.31
CA ALA A 85 -8.77 -1.61 -0.25
C ALA A 85 -9.38 -2.82 0.48
N SER A 86 -9.70 -3.89 -0.25
CA SER A 86 -10.20 -5.15 0.31
C SER A 86 -9.13 -5.79 1.21
N ASN A 87 -7.92 -6.00 0.69
CA ASN A 87 -6.81 -6.56 1.47
C ASN A 87 -6.46 -5.70 2.68
N ARG A 88 -6.51 -4.37 2.54
CA ARG A 88 -6.32 -3.45 3.66
C ARG A 88 -7.33 -3.67 4.76
N THR A 89 -8.59 -3.84 4.41
CA THR A 89 -9.67 -4.05 5.38
C THR A 89 -9.45 -5.35 6.15
N ILE A 90 -9.15 -6.44 5.44
CA ILE A 90 -8.86 -7.75 6.03
C ILE A 90 -7.63 -7.65 6.93
N TRP A 91 -6.51 -7.13 6.40
CA TRP A 91 -5.25 -7.05 7.12
C TRP A 91 -5.35 -6.20 8.39
N ILE A 92 -6.02 -5.04 8.34
CA ILE A 92 -6.23 -4.19 9.51
C ILE A 92 -7.12 -4.90 10.53
N GLN A 93 -8.17 -5.60 10.08
CA GLN A 93 -9.08 -6.32 10.98
C GLN A 93 -8.33 -7.43 11.73
N THR A 94 -7.62 -8.30 11.00
CA THR A 94 -6.80 -9.38 11.57
C THR A 94 -5.75 -8.81 12.51
N THR A 95 -5.02 -7.77 12.09
CA THR A 95 -4.01 -7.15 12.95
C THR A 95 -4.64 -6.60 14.22
N LYS A 96 -5.78 -5.90 14.15
CA LYS A 96 -6.46 -5.34 15.32
C LYS A 96 -6.93 -6.40 16.32
N GLU A 97 -7.40 -7.54 15.85
CA GLU A 97 -7.79 -8.67 16.71
C GLU A 97 -6.60 -9.13 17.55
N PHE A 98 -5.45 -9.38 16.91
CA PHE A 98 -4.21 -9.73 17.62
C PHE A 98 -3.67 -8.61 18.52
N LEU A 99 -3.77 -7.35 18.09
CA LEU A 99 -3.40 -6.21 18.93
C LEU A 99 -4.30 -6.11 20.17
N SER A 100 -5.54 -6.60 20.12
CA SER A 100 -6.44 -6.60 21.26
C SER A 100 -6.01 -7.59 22.35
N GLU A 101 -5.40 -8.73 21.96
CA GLU A 101 -4.83 -9.71 22.89
C GLU A 101 -3.62 -9.15 23.65
N LEU A 102 -2.77 -8.40 22.95
CA LEU A 102 -1.60 -7.74 23.56
C LEU A 102 -1.94 -6.51 24.40
N LYS A 103 -3.20 -6.06 24.41
CA LYS A 103 -3.61 -4.78 25.01
C LYS A 103 -3.42 -4.73 26.52
N GLU A 104 -3.54 -5.87 27.20
CA GLU A 104 -3.35 -5.94 28.65
C GLU A 104 -1.87 -5.81 29.04
N GLU A 105 -0.96 -6.19 28.14
CA GLU A 105 0.48 -6.21 28.39
C GLU A 105 1.18 -4.95 27.88
N ASN A 106 0.75 -4.40 26.74
CA ASN A 106 1.47 -3.36 26.02
C ASN A 106 0.56 -2.21 25.50
N PRO A 107 -0.33 -1.61 26.32
CA PRO A 107 -1.39 -0.72 25.83
C PRO A 107 -0.88 0.54 25.10
N LEU A 108 0.27 1.07 25.49
CA LEU A 108 0.83 2.30 24.94
C LEU A 108 1.60 2.07 23.63
N MET A 109 2.31 0.95 23.51
CA MET A 109 2.95 0.52 22.26
C MET A 109 1.89 0.35 21.16
N LEU A 110 0.79 -0.33 21.48
CA LEU A 110 -0.29 -0.59 20.54
C LEU A 110 -1.01 0.68 20.10
N LYS A 111 -1.20 1.63 21.03
CA LYS A 111 -1.78 2.94 20.71
C LYS A 111 -0.92 3.66 19.68
N GLU A 112 0.41 3.65 19.84
CA GLU A 112 1.29 4.33 18.91
C GLU A 112 1.35 3.63 17.55
N LEU A 113 1.42 2.29 17.53
CA LEU A 113 1.36 1.53 16.29
C LEU A 113 0.06 1.75 15.53
N SER A 114 -1.08 1.81 16.23
CA SER A 114 -2.39 1.94 15.58
C SER A 114 -2.49 3.16 14.66
N LYS A 115 -1.70 4.21 14.94
CA LYS A 115 -1.60 5.43 14.12
C LYS A 115 -0.83 5.20 12.81
N GLN A 116 0.08 4.21 12.79
CA GLN A 116 0.96 3.92 11.66
C GLN A 116 0.50 2.72 10.82
N LEU A 117 -0.49 1.94 11.28
CA LEU A 117 -0.96 0.72 10.60
C LEU A 117 -1.29 0.94 9.11
N LEU A 118 -1.86 2.10 8.76
CA LEU A 118 -2.20 2.40 7.37
C LEU A 118 -0.95 2.54 6.50
N VAL A 119 0.06 3.26 6.99
CA VAL A 119 1.31 3.50 6.26
C VAL A 119 2.15 2.23 6.19
N ILE A 120 2.16 1.43 7.27
CA ILE A 120 2.81 0.12 7.30
C ILE A 120 2.13 -0.83 6.31
N HIS A 121 0.80 -0.88 6.30
CA HIS A 121 0.03 -1.66 5.33
C HIS A 121 0.43 -1.31 3.90
N ASP A 122 0.43 -0.02 3.55
CA ASP A 122 0.72 0.39 2.17
C ASP A 122 2.13 0.00 1.74
N TYR A 123 3.11 0.10 2.65
CA TYR A 123 4.47 -0.36 2.42
C TYR A 123 4.55 -1.90 2.26
N LEU A 124 3.91 -2.66 3.15
CA LEU A 124 3.93 -4.11 3.10
C LEU A 124 3.15 -4.65 1.90
N PHE A 125 2.05 -4.00 1.50
CA PHE A 125 1.22 -4.41 0.36
C PHE A 125 2.03 -4.42 -0.94
N GLU A 126 2.89 -3.42 -1.16
CA GLU A 126 3.79 -3.37 -2.31
C GLU A 126 4.81 -4.52 -2.29
N LYS A 127 5.21 -4.96 -1.10
CA LYS A 127 6.08 -6.13 -0.89
C LYS A 127 5.31 -7.45 -0.70
N GLN A 128 4.00 -7.46 -0.98
CA GLN A 128 3.12 -8.62 -0.80
C GLN A 128 3.16 -9.22 0.62
N TYR A 129 3.43 -8.40 1.63
CA TYR A 129 3.60 -8.77 3.04
C TYR A 129 4.80 -9.70 3.31
N LYS A 130 5.78 -9.74 2.41
CA LYS A 130 6.97 -10.59 2.54
C LYS A 130 8.22 -9.74 2.75
N ILE A 131 9.11 -10.23 3.60
CA ILE A 131 10.45 -9.66 3.81
C ILE A 131 11.44 -10.69 3.31
N LEU A 132 12.17 -10.36 2.23
CA LEU A 132 12.96 -11.35 1.50
C LEU A 132 14.48 -11.20 1.71
N SER A 133 14.90 -10.11 2.35
CA SER A 133 16.31 -9.82 2.57
C SER A 133 16.56 -9.05 3.86
N GLU A 134 17.80 -9.08 4.33
CA GLU A 134 18.28 -8.26 5.45
C GLU A 134 18.06 -6.76 5.20
N ASN A 135 18.26 -6.30 3.96
CA ASN A 135 18.00 -4.91 3.58
C ASN A 135 16.53 -4.54 3.71
N ASP A 136 15.60 -5.43 3.36
CA ASP A 136 14.16 -5.19 3.55
C ASP A 136 13.80 -5.08 5.03
N THR A 137 14.40 -5.91 5.88
CA THR A 137 14.23 -5.86 7.34
C THR A 137 14.72 -4.53 7.89
N LYS A 138 15.92 -4.12 7.48
CA LYS A 138 16.51 -2.85 7.88
C LYS A 138 15.67 -1.66 7.42
N GLU A 139 15.21 -1.67 6.18
CA GLU A 139 14.34 -0.63 5.63
C GLU A 139 13.03 -0.52 6.42
N LEU A 140 12.36 -1.66 6.68
CA LEU A 140 11.14 -1.71 7.48
C LEU A 140 11.39 -1.14 8.90
N PHE A 141 12.48 -1.58 9.53
CA PHE A 141 12.82 -1.17 10.89
C PHE A 141 13.16 0.32 10.99
N ASP A 142 14.04 0.82 10.14
CA ASP A 142 14.48 2.21 10.12
C ASP A 142 13.31 3.16 9.83
N LYS A 143 12.41 2.76 8.92
CA LYS A 143 11.29 3.60 8.49
C LYS A 143 10.20 3.75 9.55
N PHE A 144 9.88 2.68 10.27
CA PHE A 144 8.69 2.67 11.15
C PHE A 144 9.01 2.54 12.64
N PHE A 145 10.10 1.87 13.01
CA PHE A 145 10.28 1.37 14.37
C PHE A 145 11.49 1.95 15.11
N LYS A 146 12.61 2.23 14.43
CA LYS A 146 13.86 2.70 15.04
C LYS A 146 13.65 3.82 16.07
N ASN A 147 13.00 4.91 15.66
CA ASN A 147 12.75 6.08 16.51
C ASN A 147 11.66 5.86 17.59
N ARG A 148 11.06 4.67 17.66
CA ARG A 148 10.01 4.31 18.62
C ARG A 148 10.50 3.31 19.66
N VAL A 149 11.64 2.66 19.46
CA VAL A 149 12.19 1.66 20.38
C VAL A 149 12.31 2.19 21.80
N GLN A 150 12.89 3.39 21.97
CA GLN A 150 13.00 4.04 23.28
C GLN A 150 11.65 4.22 23.95
N PHE A 151 10.67 4.77 23.23
CA PHE A 151 9.33 4.94 23.76
C PHE A 151 8.71 3.61 24.20
N TYR A 152 8.87 2.55 23.41
CA TYR A 152 8.35 1.23 23.74
C TYR A 152 8.97 0.69 25.03
N GLU A 153 10.28 0.78 25.19
CA GLU A 153 10.99 0.34 26.41
C GLU A 153 10.60 1.18 27.65
N GLU A 154 10.56 2.50 27.53
CA GLU A 154 10.20 3.41 28.63
C GLU A 154 8.77 3.19 29.13
N MET A 155 7.84 2.91 28.23
CA MET A 155 6.45 2.66 28.64
C MET A 155 6.32 1.33 29.39
N ASN A 156 7.03 0.29 28.97
CA ASN A 156 6.97 -1.01 29.64
C ASN A 156 7.73 -1.02 30.97
N THR A 157 8.90 -0.37 31.05
CA THR A 157 9.62 -0.17 32.32
C THR A 157 8.75 0.59 33.33
N LYS A 158 8.05 1.64 32.90
CA LYS A 158 7.11 2.38 33.75
C LYS A 158 5.92 1.51 34.20
N TYR A 159 5.39 0.69 33.31
CA TYR A 159 4.28 -0.23 33.64
C TYR A 159 4.69 -1.31 34.64
N MET A 160 5.87 -1.92 34.46
CA MET A 160 6.43 -2.91 35.39
C MET A 160 7.00 -2.27 36.66
N ASN A 161 7.22 -0.96 36.66
CA ASN A 161 7.92 -0.22 37.70
C ASN A 161 9.30 -0.82 37.99
N ILE A 162 10.04 -1.15 36.92
CA ILE A 162 11.44 -1.60 36.93
C ILE A 162 12.15 -0.80 35.84
N ALA A 163 13.14 0.02 36.20
CA ALA A 163 13.86 0.89 35.27
C ALA A 163 15.31 0.43 34.99
N LEU A 164 15.61 -0.83 35.32
CA LEU A 164 16.97 -1.39 35.30
C LEU A 164 17.04 -2.60 34.39
N TYR A 165 18.13 -2.77 33.68
CA TYR A 165 18.35 -3.92 32.80
C TYR A 165 19.33 -4.88 33.46
N ARG A 166 19.07 -6.19 33.34
CA ARG A 166 19.97 -7.25 33.82
C ARG A 166 21.25 -7.32 33.00
N ASP A 167 21.12 -7.19 31.69
CA ASP A 167 22.22 -7.27 30.74
C ASP A 167 21.91 -6.47 29.46
N ASN A 168 22.86 -6.48 28.53
CA ASN A 168 22.77 -5.81 27.24
C ASN A 168 21.81 -6.48 26.23
N ARG A 169 21.23 -7.63 26.56
CA ARG A 169 20.31 -8.38 25.70
C ARG A 169 18.87 -8.30 26.18
N GLN A 170 18.65 -7.85 27.41
CA GLN A 170 17.32 -7.66 27.96
C GLN A 170 16.58 -6.53 27.25
N SER A 171 15.32 -6.80 26.94
CA SER A 171 14.35 -5.83 26.46
C SER A 171 13.02 -6.15 27.12
N TYR A 172 12.30 -5.10 27.48
CA TYR A 172 10.98 -5.22 28.09
C TYR A 172 9.86 -5.27 27.07
N SER A 173 10.16 -4.91 25.82
CA SER A 173 9.17 -4.70 24.77
C SER A 173 9.39 -5.60 23.56
N TRP A 174 10.51 -6.34 23.51
CA TRP A 174 10.89 -7.18 22.38
C TRP A 174 9.84 -8.24 22.04
N ASP A 175 9.32 -8.99 23.01
CA ASP A 175 8.40 -10.09 22.70
C ASP A 175 7.07 -9.56 22.13
N GLY A 176 6.54 -8.48 22.70
CA GLY A 176 5.37 -7.78 22.16
C GLY A 176 5.63 -7.22 20.77
N PHE A 177 6.78 -6.57 20.57
CA PHE A 177 7.21 -6.04 19.27
C PHE A 177 7.35 -7.14 18.21
N ARG A 178 8.02 -8.25 18.55
CA ARG A 178 8.23 -9.41 17.68
C ARG A 178 6.90 -10.00 17.25
N TYR A 179 6.01 -10.27 18.21
CA TYR A 179 4.70 -10.85 17.92
C TYR A 179 3.92 -9.96 16.96
N LEU A 180 3.93 -8.67 17.23
CA LEU A 180 3.26 -7.66 16.43
C LEU A 180 3.76 -7.61 14.99
N ILE A 181 5.07 -7.68 14.79
CA ILE A 181 5.67 -7.75 13.46
C ILE A 181 5.27 -9.05 12.77
N MET A 182 5.32 -10.18 13.47
CA MET A 182 4.94 -11.49 12.93
C MET A 182 3.48 -11.57 12.48
N VAL A 183 2.58 -10.80 13.09
CA VAL A 183 1.18 -10.68 12.64
C VAL A 183 1.06 -9.82 11.38
N MET A 184 1.88 -8.77 11.28
CA MET A 184 1.82 -7.82 10.17
C MET A 184 2.40 -8.38 8.87
N VAL A 185 3.41 -9.24 8.96
CA VAL A 185 4.07 -9.88 7.82
C VAL A 185 3.65 -11.33 7.68
N ASN A 186 3.70 -11.87 6.47
CA ASN A 186 3.57 -13.31 6.25
C ASN A 186 4.89 -13.99 6.66
N ALA A 187 5.04 -14.24 7.96
CA ALA A 187 6.30 -14.69 8.57
C ALA A 187 6.81 -16.01 7.96
N ASP A 188 5.92 -16.90 7.53
CA ASP A 188 6.27 -18.19 6.93
C ASP A 188 6.92 -18.06 5.54
N GLU A 189 6.70 -16.92 4.87
CA GLU A 189 7.27 -16.62 3.56
C GLU A 189 8.44 -15.62 3.63
N CYS A 190 8.87 -15.26 4.84
CA CYS A 190 10.03 -14.40 5.04
C CYS A 190 11.34 -15.21 4.99
N TYR A 191 12.46 -14.53 4.73
CA TYR A 191 13.77 -15.20 4.71
C TYR A 191 14.16 -15.73 6.11
N PRO A 192 14.95 -16.82 6.21
CA PRO A 192 15.13 -17.57 7.46
C PRO A 192 15.67 -16.79 8.67
N LYS A 193 16.41 -15.70 8.44
CA LYS A 193 17.03 -14.89 9.51
C LYS A 193 16.23 -13.64 9.88
N PHE A 194 15.06 -13.41 9.28
CA PHE A 194 14.24 -12.22 9.48
C PHE A 194 14.09 -11.80 10.96
N ILE A 195 13.66 -12.73 11.83
CA ILE A 195 13.44 -12.44 13.25
C ILE A 195 14.75 -12.19 14.01
N LEU A 196 15.84 -12.85 13.61
CA LEU A 196 17.15 -12.66 14.24
C LEU A 196 17.71 -11.29 13.90
N ASP A 197 17.71 -10.91 12.62
CA ASP A 197 18.22 -9.61 12.19
C ASP A 197 17.37 -8.47 12.76
N LEU A 198 16.04 -8.66 12.81
CA LEU A 198 15.14 -7.71 13.46
C LEU A 198 15.44 -7.56 14.96
N ARG A 199 15.80 -8.66 15.64
CA ARG A 199 16.19 -8.63 17.05
C ARG A 199 17.48 -7.85 17.25
N GLU A 200 18.47 -8.07 16.39
CA GLU A 200 19.74 -7.37 16.45
C GLU A 200 19.55 -5.86 16.26
N LEU A 201 18.75 -5.45 15.27
CA LEU A 201 18.39 -4.04 15.07
C LEU A 201 17.68 -3.44 16.28
N TYR A 202 16.71 -4.15 16.84
CA TYR A 202 15.99 -3.70 18.03
C TYR A 202 16.93 -3.53 19.23
N GLN A 203 17.76 -4.54 19.50
CA GLN A 203 18.71 -4.52 20.63
C GLN A 203 19.78 -3.45 20.48
N GLN A 204 20.25 -3.20 19.25
CA GLN A 204 21.18 -2.09 18.98
C GLN A 204 20.57 -0.75 19.38
N GLU A 205 19.31 -0.48 19.00
CA GLU A 205 18.63 0.75 19.41
C GLU A 205 18.42 0.81 20.92
N VAL A 206 18.02 -0.29 21.55
CA VAL A 206 17.89 -0.38 23.02
C VAL A 206 19.19 0.04 23.73
N LEU A 207 20.33 -0.47 23.23
CA LEU A 207 21.65 -0.18 23.79
C LEU A 207 22.07 1.29 23.71
N THR A 208 21.52 2.05 22.76
CA THR A 208 21.87 3.46 22.60
C THR A 208 21.42 4.33 23.77
N PHE A 209 20.34 3.96 24.48
CA PHE A 209 19.76 4.77 25.56
C PHE A 209 19.75 4.08 26.93
N ASN A 210 20.03 2.77 27.01
CA ASN A 210 19.95 2.03 28.28
C ASN A 210 21.30 1.60 28.86
N SER A 211 22.42 1.90 28.21
CA SER A 211 23.75 1.44 28.64
C SER A 211 24.12 1.86 30.07
N SER A 212 23.60 3.00 30.52
CA SER A 212 23.76 3.51 31.89
C SER A 212 22.82 2.88 32.93
N CYS A 213 21.83 2.10 32.50
CA CYS A 213 20.78 1.51 33.34
C CYS A 213 20.95 0.00 33.52
N ILE A 214 22.09 -0.57 33.11
CA ILE A 214 22.40 -1.99 33.28
C ILE A 214 23.00 -2.21 34.69
N ASP A 215 22.21 -2.81 35.58
CA ASP A 215 22.64 -3.23 36.91
C ASP A 215 21.99 -4.59 37.25
N PRO A 216 22.74 -5.70 37.09
CA PRO A 216 22.21 -7.03 37.34
C PRO A 216 21.71 -7.24 38.78
N GLN A 217 22.37 -6.65 39.78
CA GLN A 217 22.05 -6.88 41.18
C GLN A 217 20.78 -6.13 41.58
N ALA A 218 20.70 -4.85 41.21
CA ALA A 218 19.53 -4.04 41.49
C ALA A 218 18.32 -4.49 40.65
N PHE A 219 18.53 -5.00 39.44
CA PHE A 219 17.48 -5.63 38.64
C PHE A 219 16.85 -6.84 39.35
N GLU A 220 17.65 -7.80 39.83
CA GLU A 220 17.14 -9.02 40.49
C GLU A 220 16.32 -8.69 41.75
N PHE A 221 16.70 -7.63 42.47
CA PHE A 221 15.92 -7.12 43.59
C PHE A 221 14.55 -6.56 43.14
N ALA A 222 14.56 -5.60 42.20
CA ALA A 222 13.34 -4.96 41.70
C ALA A 222 12.38 -5.95 41.02
N HIS A 223 12.92 -6.95 40.31
CA HIS A 223 12.14 -7.98 39.64
C HIS A 223 11.44 -8.92 40.63
N LYS A 224 12.11 -9.31 41.73
CA LYS A 224 11.47 -10.08 42.82
C LYS A 224 10.30 -9.33 43.44
N GLU A 225 10.45 -8.03 43.69
CA GLU A 225 9.35 -7.20 44.22
C GLU A 225 8.18 -7.09 43.24
N TYR A 226 8.46 -6.96 41.93
CA TYR A 226 7.43 -6.98 40.90
C TYR A 226 6.63 -8.29 40.90
N ILE A 227 7.30 -9.45 40.91
CA ILE A 227 6.63 -10.76 40.94
C ILE A 227 5.74 -10.88 42.19
N GLN A 228 6.24 -10.48 43.36
CA GLN A 228 5.46 -10.54 44.60
C GLN A 228 4.23 -9.63 44.56
N ARG A 229 4.33 -8.42 43.98
CA ARG A 229 3.20 -7.52 43.79
C ARG A 229 2.15 -8.14 42.86
N LYS A 230 2.59 -8.72 41.74
CA LYS A 230 1.70 -9.38 40.77
C LYS A 230 0.94 -10.54 41.41
N LEU A 231 1.64 -11.41 42.15
CA LEU A 231 1.04 -12.55 42.86
C LEU A 231 0.03 -12.13 43.93
N LYS A 232 0.33 -11.08 44.70
CA LYS A 232 -0.60 -10.53 45.71
C LYS A 232 -1.83 -9.89 45.07
N GLY A 233 -1.69 -9.24 43.91
CA GLY A 233 -2.81 -8.67 43.16
C GLY A 233 -3.75 -9.70 42.53
N THR A 234 -3.26 -10.89 42.16
CA THR A 234 -4.08 -12.00 41.65
C THR A 234 -4.90 -12.72 42.71
N ASN A 235 -4.54 -12.65 43.99
CA ASN A 235 -5.28 -13.30 45.10
C ASN A 235 -6.48 -12.48 45.62
N LEU A 236 -6.83 -11.38 44.94
CA LEU A 236 -7.95 -10.48 45.27
C LEU A 236 -9.07 -10.51 44.21
N LYS A 237 -9.14 -11.55 43.38
CA LYS A 237 -10.27 -11.81 42.48
C LYS A 237 -11.10 -12.98 42.97
#